data_AF-A0A3R7KT88-F1
#
_entry.id   AF-A0A3R7KT88-F1
#
_cell.length_a   1.000
_cell.length_b   1.000
_cell.length_c   1.000
_cell.angle_alpha   90.00
_cell.angle_beta   90.00
_cell.angle_gamma   90.00
#
_symmetry.space_group_name_H-M   'P 1'
#
loop_
_entity.id
_entity.type
_entity.pdbx_description
1 polymer ?
#
loop_
_entity_poly.entity_id
_entity_poly.type
_entity_poly.pdbx_seq_one_letter_code
_entity_poly.pdbx_strand_id
1 'polypeptide(L)'
;MSGKRKKKTDPPDKPKLFAQVVCNESASALPWESVLKDTNKAVAEAYILANLCVLRLCQAGRPIPVLDQGFYNKCLSAVTAGLKTPKEIVDEDLWQSVQLYKSWRDPSVPFASSAHVSYGWFQNASLQMTTNASSHIVVNFYRRFQKYIKQRFGITGKERYKLLRDVLAPTYEGSDKRVMEFRGWIPRNRDDFIDKDNPHLILPVTYRFLQFIEEENDRHRRDPEFQQLRSLSLLPFKLKKLENELKRYCTVDSVPEFRTSKLHVGCHRELTYQFALRMCKDGVVRRVKIYSLVGEDGNALTSADALSVDIEDAAAFRDAVKEKYKDSHLAGIAASDLTVFANRAAYDAKQALEEDSPIGSFGGSKKDALIVQVHQRAVEDSCYFISPEVQEQVEKAVFVIVEEDEDFAGVGMGVFFSPTLAVTCDHNLTEEYTVGRSVLLALKEEMVDVEVVTRNSELDFTILKVSSPRSFIPPWNGSPDQLRGRYLVLASFRLGIDEYQAPYKGKLGFAPAACIAISAHRRYIVYSCPTYAGDSGAALLIKDGYLVGIHLETINALREELDRKKVIKDRLNDVEESLDNIARSGLAQGCSGLLVHGFKNVVSE
;
A
#
# COMPACT_ATOMS: atom_id res chain seq x y z
N MET A 1 3.07 -21.24 52.86
CA MET A 1 2.83 -21.88 51.53
C MET A 1 2.26 -20.82 50.61
N SER A 2 2.93 -20.46 49.52
CA SER A 2 2.53 -19.30 48.69
C SER A 2 1.57 -19.66 47.57
N GLY A 3 0.39 -19.05 47.53
CA GLY A 3 -0.47 -19.08 46.34
C GLY A 3 0.10 -18.19 45.22
N LYS A 4 0.28 -18.73 44.02
CA LYS A 4 0.58 -17.94 42.81
C LYS A 4 -0.63 -17.91 41.87
N ARG A 5 -0.96 -16.70 41.39
CA ARG A 5 -2.08 -16.40 40.50
C ARG A 5 -1.95 -17.13 39.16
N LYS A 6 -3.08 -17.62 38.62
CA LYS A 6 -3.20 -17.97 37.19
C LYS A 6 -3.03 -16.69 36.35
N LYS A 7 -2.12 -16.69 35.37
CA LYS A 7 -2.09 -15.67 34.30
C LYS A 7 -3.14 -16.03 33.23
N LYS A 8 -3.79 -15.02 32.66
CA LYS A 8 -4.57 -15.15 31.42
C LYS A 8 -3.63 -15.54 30.27
N THR A 9 -4.16 -16.28 29.31
CA THR A 9 -3.52 -16.61 28.03
C THR A 9 -3.72 -15.49 27.03
N ASP A 10 -2.63 -14.90 26.55
CA ASP A 10 -2.63 -14.00 25.39
C ASP A 10 -2.78 -14.81 24.08
N PRO A 11 -3.32 -14.23 22.99
CA PRO A 11 -3.43 -14.91 21.69
C PRO A 11 -2.04 -15.13 21.06
N PRO A 12 -1.88 -16.16 20.20
CA PRO A 12 -0.57 -16.53 19.65
C PRO A 12 0.01 -15.45 18.73
N ASP A 13 1.22 -15.01 19.08
CA ASP A 13 2.00 -14.03 18.33
C ASP A 13 2.34 -14.48 16.90
N LYS A 14 2.41 -13.51 15.98
CA LYS A 14 2.73 -13.73 14.56
C LYS A 14 4.26 -13.93 14.40
N PRO A 15 4.77 -15.10 13.98
CA PRO A 15 6.22 -15.33 13.94
C PRO A 15 6.90 -14.64 12.75
N LYS A 16 7.74 -13.65 13.05
CA LYS A 16 8.70 -13.01 12.13
C LYS A 16 10.07 -13.68 12.29
N LEU A 17 10.55 -14.47 11.31
CA LEU A 17 11.77 -15.29 11.52
C LEU A 17 13.04 -14.85 10.79
N PHE A 18 12.99 -13.98 9.78
CA PHE A 18 14.19 -13.60 9.00
C PHE A 18 15.21 -12.70 9.74
N ALA A 19 14.97 -12.32 11.00
CA ALA A 19 15.79 -11.36 11.74
C ALA A 19 16.53 -11.93 12.98
N GLN A 20 16.24 -13.16 13.43
CA GLN A 20 16.75 -13.65 14.73
C GLN A 20 18.18 -14.24 14.70
N VAL A 21 18.70 -14.65 13.53
CA VAL A 21 19.95 -15.44 13.44
C VAL A 21 21.22 -14.56 13.43
N VAL A 22 21.10 -13.23 13.38
CA VAL A 22 22.21 -12.32 13.01
C VAL A 22 23.04 -11.81 14.21
N CYS A 23 22.60 -12.04 15.46
CA CYS A 23 23.28 -11.54 16.66
C CYS A 23 24.26 -12.54 17.30
N ASN A 24 25.21 -13.06 16.52
CA ASN A 24 26.33 -13.85 17.05
C ASN A 24 27.62 -13.46 16.30
N GLU A 25 28.73 -13.25 17.00
CA GLU A 25 29.97 -12.72 16.40
C GLU A 25 30.51 -13.61 15.27
N SER A 26 30.26 -14.92 15.36
CA SER A 26 30.55 -15.93 14.34
C SER A 26 29.80 -15.72 13.00
N ALA A 27 28.78 -14.87 12.95
CA ALA A 27 28.05 -14.52 11.73
C ALA A 27 28.73 -13.40 10.90
N SER A 28 29.76 -12.74 11.45
CA SER A 28 30.56 -11.73 10.74
C SER A 28 31.47 -12.32 9.65
N ALA A 29 31.73 -13.62 9.68
CA ALA A 29 32.64 -14.33 8.78
C ALA A 29 31.98 -14.89 7.50
N LEU A 30 30.70 -14.63 7.25
CA LEU A 30 29.95 -15.21 6.13
C LEU A 30 29.82 -14.27 4.92
N PRO A 31 30.00 -14.75 3.67
CA PRO A 31 29.79 -13.97 2.46
C PRO A 31 28.30 -13.82 2.16
N TRP A 32 27.66 -12.87 2.86
CA TRP A 32 26.20 -12.67 2.88
C TRP A 32 25.52 -12.59 1.51
N GLU A 33 26.18 -12.01 0.51
CA GLU A 33 25.63 -11.93 -0.84
C GLU A 33 25.46 -13.32 -1.49
N SER A 34 26.44 -14.22 -1.32
CA SER A 34 26.31 -15.62 -1.75
C SER A 34 25.24 -16.33 -0.93
N VAL A 35 25.29 -16.24 0.40
CA VAL A 35 24.33 -16.89 1.32
C VAL A 35 22.88 -16.57 0.93
N LEU A 36 22.57 -15.30 0.68
CA LEU A 36 21.22 -14.86 0.30
C LEU A 36 20.86 -15.28 -1.13
N LYS A 37 21.80 -15.18 -2.08
CA LYS A 37 21.60 -15.61 -3.48
C LYS A 37 21.30 -17.11 -3.55
N ASP A 38 22.11 -17.92 -2.88
CA ASP A 38 21.97 -19.38 -2.84
C ASP A 38 20.71 -19.80 -2.10
N THR A 39 20.40 -19.20 -0.93
CA THR A 39 19.17 -19.53 -0.18
C THR A 39 17.92 -19.19 -0.97
N ASN A 40 17.85 -18.01 -1.59
CA ASN A 40 16.68 -17.61 -2.39
C ASN A 40 16.52 -18.50 -3.64
N LYS A 41 17.62 -18.86 -4.29
CA LYS A 41 17.63 -19.79 -5.43
C LYS A 41 17.15 -21.18 -5.02
N ALA A 42 17.62 -21.72 -3.90
CA ALA A 42 17.16 -22.99 -3.38
C ALA A 42 15.66 -22.97 -3.09
N VAL A 43 15.13 -21.92 -2.46
CA VAL A 43 13.68 -21.78 -2.20
C VAL A 43 12.86 -21.71 -3.49
N ALA A 44 13.35 -20.98 -4.51
CA ALA A 44 12.68 -20.88 -5.80
C ALA A 44 12.68 -22.22 -6.56
N GLU A 45 13.84 -22.87 -6.69
CA GLU A 45 13.96 -24.20 -7.33
C GLU A 45 13.14 -25.26 -6.55
N ALA A 46 13.10 -25.19 -5.22
CA ALA A 46 12.31 -26.11 -4.39
C ALA A 46 10.79 -25.90 -4.55
N TYR A 47 10.30 -24.67 -4.77
CA TYR A 47 8.89 -24.44 -5.09
C TYR A 47 8.54 -24.93 -6.51
N ILE A 48 9.45 -24.86 -7.48
CA ILE A 48 9.27 -25.43 -8.81
C ILE A 48 9.14 -26.96 -8.71
N LEU A 49 10.08 -27.60 -8.02
CA LEU A 49 10.05 -29.05 -7.74
C LEU A 49 8.78 -29.48 -6.99
N ALA A 50 8.34 -28.71 -5.99
CA ALA A 50 7.10 -28.98 -5.26
C ALA A 50 5.86 -28.87 -6.16
N ASN A 51 5.76 -27.84 -7.01
CA ASN A 51 4.66 -27.74 -7.98
C ASN A 51 4.68 -28.90 -8.98
N LEU A 52 5.86 -29.29 -9.49
CA LEU A 52 6.00 -30.43 -10.40
C LEU A 52 5.54 -31.74 -9.75
N CYS A 53 5.96 -31.99 -8.51
CA CYS A 53 5.55 -33.18 -7.74
C CYS A 53 4.02 -33.22 -7.56
N VAL A 54 3.41 -32.12 -7.10
CA VAL A 54 1.95 -32.01 -6.95
C VAL A 54 1.23 -32.20 -8.28
N LEU A 55 1.69 -31.56 -9.37
CA LEU A 55 1.08 -31.70 -10.70
C LEU A 55 1.12 -33.14 -11.20
N ARG A 56 2.28 -33.81 -11.07
CA ARG A 56 2.47 -35.21 -11.48
C ARG A 56 1.60 -36.17 -10.69
N LEU A 57 1.47 -35.95 -9.37
CA LEU A 57 0.58 -36.73 -8.51
C LEU A 57 -0.90 -36.51 -8.85
N CYS A 58 -1.32 -35.27 -9.06
CA CYS A 58 -2.67 -34.93 -9.53
C CYS A 58 -2.99 -35.58 -10.89
N GLN A 59 -2.07 -35.53 -11.85
CA GLN A 59 -2.19 -36.18 -13.16
C GLN A 59 -2.33 -37.70 -13.05
N ALA A 60 -1.54 -38.32 -12.17
CA ALA A 60 -1.56 -39.77 -11.93
C ALA A 60 -2.71 -40.23 -11.01
N GLY A 61 -3.57 -39.32 -10.53
CA GLY A 61 -4.63 -39.62 -9.57
C GLY A 61 -4.11 -40.12 -8.21
N ARG A 62 -2.85 -39.86 -7.87
CA ARG A 62 -2.19 -40.33 -6.65
C ARG A 62 -2.46 -39.38 -5.46
N PRO A 63 -2.44 -39.90 -4.21
CA PRO A 63 -2.48 -39.05 -3.01
C PRO A 63 -1.34 -38.03 -3.00
N ILE A 64 -1.65 -36.80 -2.61
CA ILE A 64 -0.65 -35.74 -2.44
C ILE A 64 -0.11 -35.84 -1.01
N PRO A 65 1.23 -35.86 -0.79
CA PRO A 65 1.78 -35.89 0.55
C PRO A 65 1.40 -34.63 1.34
N VAL A 66 1.43 -34.74 2.68
CA VAL A 66 1.29 -33.58 3.55
C VAL A 66 2.43 -32.61 3.22
N LEU A 67 2.08 -31.37 2.88
CA LEU A 67 3.05 -30.32 2.50
C LEU A 67 3.69 -29.68 3.73
N ASP A 68 4.30 -30.52 4.57
CA ASP A 68 4.93 -30.14 5.82
C ASP A 68 6.38 -29.66 5.66
N GLN A 69 7.00 -29.31 6.79
CA GLN A 69 8.40 -28.89 6.83
C GLN A 69 9.36 -29.99 6.33
N GLY A 70 9.03 -31.27 6.54
CA GLY A 70 9.79 -32.41 6.05
C GLY A 70 9.78 -32.50 4.52
N PHE A 71 8.60 -32.35 3.91
CA PHE A 71 8.45 -32.30 2.45
C PHE A 71 9.29 -31.16 1.83
N TYR A 72 9.20 -29.94 2.36
CA TYR A 72 9.99 -28.82 1.83
C TYR A 72 11.49 -28.93 2.14
N ASN A 73 11.89 -29.53 3.26
CA ASN A 73 13.30 -29.86 3.53
C ASN A 73 13.87 -30.84 2.48
N LYS A 74 13.11 -31.88 2.09
CA LYS A 74 13.51 -32.80 1.02
C LYS A 74 13.64 -32.05 -0.31
N CYS A 75 12.70 -31.16 -0.64
CA CYS A 75 12.75 -30.36 -1.86
C CYS A 75 13.98 -29.44 -1.90
N LEU A 76 14.27 -28.70 -0.83
CA LEU A 76 15.46 -27.85 -0.69
C LEU A 76 16.77 -28.66 -0.81
N SER A 77 16.81 -29.85 -0.20
CA SER A 77 17.96 -30.76 -0.29
C SER A 77 18.20 -31.29 -1.71
N ALA A 78 17.15 -31.44 -2.52
CA ALA A 78 17.26 -31.95 -3.89
C ALA A 78 17.74 -30.92 -4.92
N VAL A 79 17.63 -29.61 -4.61
CA VAL A 79 17.97 -28.48 -5.50
C VAL A 79 19.19 -27.67 -5.03
N THR A 80 19.90 -28.16 -4.01
CA THR A 80 21.07 -27.49 -3.42
C THR A 80 22.28 -28.42 -3.46
N ALA A 81 23.40 -27.93 -3.98
CA ALA A 81 24.69 -28.62 -3.96
C ALA A 81 25.41 -28.41 -2.62
N GLY A 82 26.11 -29.45 -2.15
CA GLY A 82 26.92 -29.40 -0.92
C GLY A 82 26.18 -29.80 0.37
N LEU A 83 24.84 -29.78 0.38
CA LEU A 83 24.09 -30.43 1.45
C LEU A 83 24.36 -31.92 1.39
N LYS A 84 24.64 -32.54 2.55
CA LYS A 84 24.56 -34.00 2.67
C LYS A 84 23.12 -34.38 2.35
N THR A 85 22.92 -35.00 1.19
CA THR A 85 21.64 -35.61 0.82
C THR A 85 21.16 -36.46 2.00
N PRO A 86 19.91 -36.30 2.46
CA PRO A 86 19.30 -37.27 3.36
C PRO A 86 19.53 -38.69 2.80
N LYS A 87 19.80 -39.67 3.68
CA LYS A 87 19.91 -41.08 3.30
C LYS A 87 18.69 -41.46 2.46
N GLU A 88 18.90 -41.64 1.16
CA GLU A 88 17.91 -41.91 0.09
C GLU A 88 16.60 -41.09 0.14
N ILE A 89 16.17 -40.56 -0.99
CA ILE A 89 14.78 -40.10 -1.10
C ILE A 89 13.91 -41.36 -1.20
N VAL A 90 13.57 -41.95 -0.04
CA VAL A 90 12.69 -43.13 0.10
C VAL A 90 11.28 -42.89 -0.47
N ASP A 91 10.95 -41.60 -0.63
CA ASP A 91 9.76 -41.09 -1.28
C ASP A 91 9.91 -41.19 -2.81
N GLU A 92 9.59 -42.37 -3.37
CA GLU A 92 9.65 -42.69 -4.80
C GLU A 92 8.96 -41.61 -5.67
N ASP A 93 7.84 -41.07 -5.20
CA ASP A 93 7.10 -40.05 -5.94
C ASP A 93 7.80 -38.68 -5.95
N LEU A 94 8.48 -38.29 -4.87
CA LEU A 94 9.38 -37.15 -4.90
C LEU A 94 10.64 -37.43 -5.74
N TRP A 95 11.21 -38.64 -5.65
CA TRP A 95 12.40 -39.03 -6.41
C TRP A 95 12.17 -38.93 -7.92
N GLN A 96 11.08 -39.51 -8.44
CA GLN A 96 10.70 -39.39 -9.86
C GLN A 96 10.54 -37.92 -10.29
N SER A 97 9.96 -37.08 -9.41
CA SER A 97 9.80 -35.64 -9.66
C SER A 97 11.15 -34.91 -9.67
N VAL A 98 12.12 -35.32 -8.86
CA VAL A 98 13.51 -34.81 -8.85
C VAL A 98 14.25 -35.19 -10.13
N GLN A 99 14.11 -36.42 -10.62
CA GLN A 99 14.74 -36.83 -11.89
C GLN A 99 14.17 -36.03 -13.06
N LEU A 100 12.84 -35.89 -13.13
CA LEU A 100 12.18 -35.11 -14.17
C LEU A 100 12.59 -33.63 -14.11
N TYR A 101 12.60 -33.03 -12.92
CA TYR A 101 13.10 -31.66 -12.70
C TYR A 101 14.53 -31.49 -13.22
N LYS A 102 15.44 -32.41 -12.88
CA LYS A 102 16.84 -32.37 -13.33
C LYS A 102 16.98 -32.53 -14.84
N SER A 103 16.10 -33.30 -15.49
CA SER A 103 16.13 -33.49 -16.95
C SER A 103 15.75 -32.25 -17.76
N TRP A 104 14.98 -31.33 -17.17
CA TRP A 104 14.57 -30.07 -17.82
C TRP A 104 15.44 -28.87 -17.44
N ARG A 105 16.31 -29.04 -16.44
CA ARG A 105 17.13 -27.97 -15.89
C ARG A 105 18.35 -27.74 -16.77
N ASP A 106 18.59 -26.49 -17.13
CA ASP A 106 19.78 -26.09 -17.89
C ASP A 106 21.07 -26.55 -17.15
N PRO A 107 21.90 -27.42 -17.76
CA PRO A 107 23.14 -27.90 -17.15
C PRO A 107 24.19 -26.81 -16.91
N SER A 108 24.11 -25.68 -17.64
CA SER A 108 25.05 -24.55 -17.51
C SER A 108 24.79 -23.70 -16.27
N VAL A 109 23.56 -23.72 -15.75
CA VAL A 109 23.19 -23.01 -14.52
C VAL A 109 23.66 -23.85 -13.34
N PRO A 110 24.56 -23.38 -12.45
CA PRO A 110 24.96 -24.15 -11.27
C PRO A 110 23.75 -24.38 -10.35
N PHE A 111 23.80 -25.32 -9.41
CA PHE A 111 22.79 -25.39 -8.32
C PHE A 111 22.96 -24.23 -7.33
N ALA A 112 22.09 -24.12 -6.32
CA ALA A 112 22.37 -23.31 -5.15
C ALA A 112 23.50 -23.95 -4.32
N SER A 113 24.44 -23.15 -3.80
CA SER A 113 25.54 -23.63 -2.96
C SER A 113 25.19 -23.61 -1.47
N SER A 114 25.37 -24.72 -0.76
CA SER A 114 25.30 -24.74 0.70
C SER A 114 26.62 -24.41 1.39
N ALA A 115 27.68 -24.02 0.66
CA ALA A 115 29.02 -23.82 1.23
C ALA A 115 29.06 -22.80 2.39
N HIS A 116 28.11 -21.86 2.40
CA HIS A 116 27.96 -20.84 3.43
C HIS A 116 26.57 -20.84 4.09
N VAL A 117 25.70 -21.81 3.76
CA VAL A 117 24.32 -21.89 4.26
C VAL A 117 24.21 -23.05 5.25
N SER A 118 24.09 -22.73 6.55
CA SER A 118 24.02 -23.77 7.57
C SER A 118 22.66 -24.50 7.57
N TYR A 119 22.63 -25.74 8.05
CA TYR A 119 21.43 -26.59 8.02
C TYR A 119 20.18 -25.95 8.67
N GLY A 120 20.38 -25.13 9.72
CA GLY A 120 19.29 -24.39 10.37
C GLY A 120 18.59 -23.36 9.46
N TRP A 121 19.27 -22.86 8.44
CA TRP A 121 18.66 -21.95 7.46
C TRP A 121 17.65 -22.69 6.58
N PHE A 122 17.97 -23.90 6.15
CA PHE A 122 17.03 -24.73 5.38
C PHE A 122 15.84 -25.20 6.21
N GLN A 123 16.03 -25.46 7.51
CA GLN A 123 14.91 -25.73 8.43
C GLN A 123 13.96 -24.52 8.56
N ASN A 124 14.50 -23.31 8.65
CA ASN A 124 13.69 -22.09 8.73
C ASN A 124 13.02 -21.76 7.38
N ALA A 125 13.70 -22.03 6.27
CA ALA A 125 13.16 -21.85 4.93
C ALA A 125 12.00 -22.83 4.65
N SER A 126 12.16 -24.12 4.95
CA SER A 126 11.11 -25.12 4.77
C SER A 126 9.88 -24.84 5.64
N LEU A 127 10.05 -24.38 6.87
CA LEU A 127 8.93 -24.00 7.74
C LEU A 127 8.12 -22.84 7.13
N GLN A 128 8.80 -21.81 6.62
CA GLN A 128 8.12 -20.73 5.90
C GLN A 128 7.46 -21.21 4.60
N MET A 129 8.09 -22.15 3.88
CA MET A 129 7.51 -22.70 2.65
C MET A 129 6.18 -23.42 2.92
N THR A 130 6.11 -24.20 4.00
CA THR A 130 4.89 -24.82 4.55
C THR A 130 3.81 -23.79 4.83
N THR A 131 4.08 -22.79 5.68
CA THR A 131 3.10 -21.77 6.06
C THR A 131 2.56 -21.00 4.86
N ASN A 132 3.45 -20.63 3.92
CA ASN A 132 3.09 -19.92 2.70
C ASN A 132 2.24 -20.77 1.75
N ALA A 133 2.54 -22.07 1.63
CA ALA A 133 1.77 -23.00 0.81
C ALA A 133 0.37 -23.24 1.35
N SER A 134 0.23 -23.59 2.63
CA SER A 134 -1.06 -23.77 3.30
C SER A 134 -1.94 -22.53 3.18
N SER A 135 -1.37 -21.35 3.47
CA SER A 135 -2.07 -20.07 3.34
C SER A 135 -2.50 -19.79 1.89
N HIS A 136 -1.63 -20.05 0.92
CA HIS A 136 -1.92 -19.84 -0.50
C HIS A 136 -3.07 -20.70 -1.01
N ILE A 137 -3.11 -21.98 -0.64
CA ILE A 137 -4.16 -22.90 -1.05
C ILE A 137 -5.51 -22.43 -0.48
N VAL A 138 -5.62 -22.29 0.85
CA VAL A 138 -6.88 -21.97 1.52
C VAL A 138 -7.43 -20.60 1.09
N VAL A 139 -6.59 -19.56 1.08
CA VAL A 139 -7.04 -18.18 0.77
C VAL A 139 -7.45 -18.01 -0.69
N ASN A 140 -6.82 -18.73 -1.64
CA ASN A 140 -7.16 -18.58 -3.06
C ASN A 140 -8.25 -19.57 -3.53
N PHE A 141 -8.53 -20.65 -2.78
CA PHE A 141 -9.49 -21.68 -3.21
C PHE A 141 -10.86 -21.09 -3.57
N TYR A 142 -11.49 -20.31 -2.69
CA TYR A 142 -12.80 -19.70 -2.94
C TYR A 142 -12.83 -18.86 -4.23
N ARG A 143 -11.84 -17.97 -4.41
CA ARG A 143 -11.75 -17.10 -5.60
C ARG A 143 -11.53 -17.90 -6.89
N ARG A 144 -10.73 -18.97 -6.83
CA ARG A 144 -10.49 -19.87 -7.97
C ARG A 144 -11.74 -20.65 -8.33
N PHE A 145 -12.44 -21.20 -7.34
CA PHE A 145 -13.70 -21.92 -7.54
C PHE A 145 -14.81 -21.02 -8.10
N GLN A 146 -14.92 -19.79 -7.61
CA GLN A 146 -15.83 -18.76 -8.14
C GLN A 146 -15.53 -18.41 -9.61
N LYS A 147 -14.25 -18.33 -10.00
CA LYS A 147 -13.84 -18.12 -11.40
C LYS A 147 -14.21 -19.34 -12.25
N TYR A 148 -13.90 -20.55 -11.79
CA TYR A 148 -14.22 -21.80 -12.46
C TYR A 148 -15.73 -21.97 -12.73
N ILE A 149 -16.58 -21.76 -11.72
CA ILE A 149 -18.05 -21.81 -11.88
C ILE A 149 -18.54 -20.80 -12.92
N LYS A 150 -18.03 -19.55 -12.88
CA LYS A 150 -18.42 -18.51 -13.85
C LYS A 150 -18.12 -18.98 -15.28
N GLN A 151 -16.93 -19.53 -15.52
CA GLN A 151 -16.53 -19.95 -16.88
C GLN A 151 -17.20 -21.24 -17.33
N ARG A 152 -17.37 -22.25 -16.46
CA ARG A 152 -17.98 -23.54 -16.84
C ARG A 152 -19.48 -23.46 -17.14
N PHE A 153 -20.21 -22.52 -16.53
CA PHE A 153 -21.67 -22.45 -16.67
C PHE A 153 -22.22 -21.09 -17.16
N GLY A 154 -21.37 -20.08 -17.36
CA GLY A 154 -21.80 -18.73 -17.71
C GLY A 154 -22.53 -17.96 -16.58
N ILE A 155 -22.80 -18.60 -15.44
CA ILE A 155 -23.65 -18.01 -14.39
C ILE A 155 -23.00 -16.83 -13.67
N THR A 156 -23.80 -15.79 -13.42
CA THR A 156 -23.35 -14.52 -12.83
C THR A 156 -24.13 -14.18 -11.54
N GLY A 157 -23.72 -13.09 -10.88
CA GLY A 157 -24.45 -12.48 -9.76
C GLY A 157 -24.96 -13.45 -8.69
N LYS A 158 -26.29 -13.43 -8.50
CA LYS A 158 -27.03 -14.09 -7.41
C LYS A 158 -27.03 -15.61 -7.51
N GLU A 159 -27.13 -16.19 -8.72
CA GLU A 159 -27.14 -17.65 -8.89
C GLU A 159 -25.79 -18.26 -8.51
N ARG A 160 -24.69 -17.67 -9.00
CA ARG A 160 -23.33 -18.08 -8.64
C ARG A 160 -23.07 -18.01 -7.13
N TYR A 161 -23.58 -16.97 -6.45
CA TYR A 161 -23.46 -16.86 -5.00
C TYR A 161 -24.27 -17.95 -4.28
N LYS A 162 -25.51 -18.21 -4.70
CA LYS A 162 -26.33 -19.32 -4.18
C LYS A 162 -25.61 -20.66 -4.34
N LEU A 163 -25.15 -21.00 -5.55
CA LEU A 163 -24.45 -22.25 -5.82
C LEU A 163 -23.19 -22.41 -4.95
N LEU A 164 -22.37 -21.36 -4.83
CA LEU A 164 -21.19 -21.38 -3.96
C LEU A 164 -21.56 -21.58 -2.49
N ARG A 165 -22.53 -20.81 -1.97
CA ARG A 165 -22.97 -20.92 -0.57
C ARG A 165 -23.47 -22.32 -0.26
N ASP A 166 -24.32 -22.88 -1.12
CA ASP A 166 -24.95 -24.19 -0.93
C ASP A 166 -23.93 -25.34 -1.06
N VAL A 167 -22.89 -25.18 -1.89
CA VAL A 167 -21.73 -26.11 -1.95
C VAL A 167 -20.86 -26.01 -0.69
N LEU A 168 -20.55 -24.81 -0.22
CA LEU A 168 -19.57 -24.57 0.85
C LEU A 168 -20.18 -24.70 2.26
N ALA A 169 -21.51 -24.75 2.39
CA ALA A 169 -22.21 -25.03 3.64
C ALA A 169 -21.83 -26.41 4.22
N PRO A 170 -21.90 -26.62 5.55
CA PRO A 170 -21.62 -27.92 6.16
C PRO A 170 -22.59 -28.98 5.64
N THR A 171 -23.89 -28.77 5.82
CA THR A 171 -24.97 -29.62 5.31
C THR A 171 -25.60 -29.04 4.03
N TYR A 172 -26.33 -29.86 3.28
CA TYR A 172 -27.15 -29.43 2.15
C TYR A 172 -28.33 -30.39 1.97
N GLU A 173 -29.55 -29.89 2.14
CA GLU A 173 -30.80 -30.67 2.06
C GLU A 173 -31.47 -30.57 0.68
N GLY A 174 -30.91 -29.78 -0.25
CA GLY A 174 -31.45 -29.63 -1.59
C GLY A 174 -31.01 -30.74 -2.56
N SER A 175 -31.53 -30.66 -3.79
CA SER A 175 -31.34 -31.67 -4.83
C SER A 175 -30.63 -31.16 -6.10
N ASP A 176 -29.99 -29.98 -6.06
CA ASP A 176 -29.25 -29.45 -7.22
C ASP A 176 -28.04 -30.35 -7.52
N LYS A 177 -28.05 -30.98 -8.70
CA LYS A 177 -27.00 -31.91 -9.15
C LYS A 177 -25.62 -31.26 -9.20
N ARG A 178 -25.53 -29.96 -9.50
CA ARG A 178 -24.27 -29.20 -9.49
C ARG A 178 -23.72 -29.05 -8.07
N VAL A 179 -24.61 -28.83 -7.10
CA VAL A 179 -24.22 -28.78 -5.68
C VAL A 179 -23.68 -30.14 -5.25
N MET A 180 -24.39 -31.23 -5.56
CA MET A 180 -23.95 -32.60 -5.23
C MET A 180 -22.61 -32.96 -5.89
N GLU A 181 -22.42 -32.64 -7.18
CA GLU A 181 -21.15 -32.83 -7.90
C GLU A 181 -19.98 -32.15 -7.18
N PHE A 182 -20.08 -30.84 -6.89
CA PHE A 182 -18.99 -30.12 -6.26
C PHE A 182 -18.78 -30.47 -4.78
N ARG A 183 -19.86 -30.80 -4.05
CA ARG A 183 -19.74 -31.30 -2.68
C ARG A 183 -18.99 -32.63 -2.63
N GLY A 184 -19.15 -33.49 -3.64
CA GLY A 184 -18.39 -34.74 -3.78
C GLY A 184 -16.92 -34.58 -4.17
N TRP A 185 -16.50 -33.39 -4.63
CA TRP A 185 -15.08 -33.11 -4.93
C TRP A 185 -14.32 -32.50 -3.75
N ILE A 186 -15.00 -31.69 -2.94
CA ILE A 186 -14.35 -30.85 -1.93
C ILE A 186 -14.14 -31.66 -0.63
N PRO A 187 -12.90 -31.80 -0.14
CA PRO A 187 -12.62 -32.53 1.10
C PRO A 187 -13.26 -31.81 2.29
N ARG A 188 -13.79 -32.60 3.23
CA ARG A 188 -14.43 -32.11 4.45
C ARG A 188 -13.78 -32.70 5.69
N ASN A 189 -13.77 -31.91 6.76
CA ASN A 189 -13.34 -32.33 8.08
C ASN A 189 -14.49 -33.09 8.78
N ARG A 190 -14.29 -33.46 10.05
CA ARG A 190 -15.27 -34.23 10.85
C ARG A 190 -16.57 -33.49 11.14
N ASP A 191 -16.57 -32.16 10.99
CA ASP A 191 -17.71 -31.27 11.25
C ASP A 191 -18.42 -30.86 9.94
N ASP A 192 -18.18 -31.61 8.85
CA ASP A 192 -18.65 -31.35 7.48
C ASP A 192 -18.22 -30.00 6.86
N PHE A 193 -17.36 -29.21 7.51
CA PHE A 193 -16.76 -28.02 6.90
C PHE A 193 -15.63 -28.42 5.94
N ILE A 194 -15.28 -27.54 5.00
CA ILE A 194 -14.11 -27.74 4.11
C ILE A 194 -12.86 -27.95 4.96
N ASP A 195 -12.10 -29.00 4.67
CA ASP A 195 -10.87 -29.30 5.42
C ASP A 195 -9.75 -28.32 5.08
N LYS A 196 -9.70 -27.21 5.83
CA LYS A 196 -8.66 -26.19 5.76
C LYS A 196 -7.40 -26.55 6.54
N ASP A 197 -7.49 -27.53 7.44
CA ASP A 197 -6.38 -27.98 8.29
C ASP A 197 -5.48 -28.97 7.53
N ASN A 198 -6.04 -29.62 6.50
CA ASN A 198 -5.32 -30.43 5.51
C ASN A 198 -5.33 -29.81 4.09
N PRO A 199 -4.70 -28.64 3.83
CA PRO A 199 -4.75 -27.97 2.53
C PRO A 199 -4.30 -28.82 1.33
N HIS A 200 -3.44 -29.82 1.56
CA HIS A 200 -2.97 -30.73 0.52
C HIS A 200 -4.13 -31.51 -0.14
N LEU A 201 -5.22 -31.76 0.58
CA LEU A 201 -6.43 -32.42 0.06
C LEU A 201 -7.25 -31.51 -0.88
N ILE A 202 -7.08 -30.18 -0.83
CA ILE A 202 -7.79 -29.21 -1.67
C ILE A 202 -7.13 -29.09 -3.07
N LEU A 203 -5.86 -29.52 -3.19
CA LEU A 203 -5.08 -29.39 -4.42
C LEU A 203 -5.61 -30.18 -5.63
N PRO A 204 -6.16 -31.41 -5.52
CA PRO A 204 -6.76 -32.12 -6.65
C PRO A 204 -7.98 -31.36 -7.22
N VAL A 205 -8.78 -30.73 -6.36
CA VAL A 205 -9.91 -29.88 -6.78
C VAL A 205 -9.41 -28.63 -7.50
N THR A 206 -8.35 -28.02 -6.96
CA THR A 206 -7.69 -26.85 -7.59
C THR A 206 -7.05 -27.21 -8.92
N TYR A 207 -6.55 -28.45 -9.07
CA TYR A 207 -6.03 -28.98 -10.32
C TYR A 207 -7.13 -29.21 -11.37
N ARG A 208 -8.31 -29.69 -10.99
CA ARG A 208 -9.48 -29.74 -11.91
C ARG A 208 -9.83 -28.35 -12.47
N PHE A 209 -9.70 -27.29 -11.66
CA PHE A 209 -9.90 -25.91 -12.13
C PHE A 209 -8.79 -25.46 -13.10
N LEU A 210 -7.55 -25.93 -12.91
CA LEU A 210 -6.44 -25.68 -13.82
C LEU A 210 -6.65 -26.40 -15.15
N GLN A 211 -6.93 -27.71 -15.13
CA GLN A 211 -7.21 -28.50 -16.34
C GLN A 211 -8.28 -27.86 -17.21
N PHE A 212 -9.41 -27.50 -16.60
CA PHE A 212 -10.48 -26.78 -17.31
C PHE A 212 -10.00 -25.47 -17.94
N ILE A 213 -9.18 -24.67 -17.25
CA ILE A 213 -8.64 -23.41 -17.81
C ILE A 213 -7.72 -23.68 -19.01
N GLU A 214 -6.84 -24.68 -18.93
CA GLU A 214 -5.96 -25.04 -20.05
C GLU A 214 -6.76 -25.61 -21.23
N GLU A 215 -7.75 -26.48 -20.98
CA GLU A 215 -8.63 -27.02 -22.01
C GLU A 215 -9.46 -25.94 -22.72
N GLU A 216 -10.04 -24.98 -21.97
CA GLU A 216 -10.77 -23.87 -22.59
C GLU A 216 -9.83 -22.99 -23.44
N ASN A 217 -8.60 -22.74 -22.98
CA ASN A 217 -7.58 -22.01 -23.74
C ASN A 217 -7.20 -22.74 -25.03
N ASP A 218 -7.00 -24.06 -24.98
CA ASP A 218 -6.61 -24.86 -26.14
C ASP A 218 -7.75 -24.97 -27.16
N ARG A 219 -9.00 -25.14 -26.71
CA ARG A 219 -10.18 -25.18 -27.59
C ARG A 219 -10.35 -23.87 -28.37
N HIS A 220 -10.15 -22.74 -27.71
CA HIS A 220 -10.29 -21.41 -28.31
C HIS A 220 -8.97 -20.83 -28.84
N ARG A 221 -7.89 -21.63 -28.95
CA ARG A 221 -6.56 -21.17 -29.39
C ARG A 221 -6.52 -20.51 -30.77
N ARG A 222 -7.54 -20.74 -31.61
CA ARG A 222 -7.69 -20.15 -32.96
C ARG A 222 -8.83 -19.12 -33.04
N ASP A 223 -9.50 -18.84 -31.95
CA ASP A 223 -10.57 -17.85 -31.87
C ASP A 223 -9.97 -16.47 -31.54
N PRO A 224 -10.03 -15.49 -32.45
CA PRO A 224 -9.47 -14.16 -32.22
C PRO A 224 -10.31 -13.31 -31.24
N GLU A 225 -11.56 -13.68 -30.96
CA GLU A 225 -12.42 -12.97 -30.00
C GLU A 225 -12.27 -13.52 -28.57
N PHE A 226 -11.72 -14.73 -28.41
CA PHE A 226 -11.52 -15.36 -27.11
C PHE A 226 -10.33 -14.79 -26.35
N GLN A 227 -10.60 -14.12 -25.22
CA GLN A 227 -9.54 -13.69 -24.31
C GLN A 227 -9.03 -14.87 -23.46
N GLN A 228 -7.78 -15.28 -23.71
CA GLN A 228 -7.13 -16.39 -23.00
C GLN A 228 -7.29 -16.29 -21.47
N LEU A 229 -7.80 -17.36 -20.86
CA LEU A 229 -7.98 -17.47 -19.43
C LEU A 229 -6.64 -17.65 -18.75
N ARG A 230 -6.24 -16.66 -17.95
CA ARG A 230 -5.04 -16.75 -17.12
C ARG A 230 -5.01 -18.03 -16.26
N SER A 231 -4.03 -18.89 -16.55
CA SER A 231 -3.62 -20.10 -15.80
C SER A 231 -3.26 -19.81 -14.34
N LEU A 232 -3.22 -20.86 -13.51
CA LEU A 232 -2.99 -20.75 -12.07
C LEU A 232 -1.96 -21.77 -11.56
N SER A 233 -1.06 -21.34 -10.66
CA SER A 233 -0.14 -22.25 -9.97
C SER A 233 -0.87 -22.95 -8.82
N LEU A 234 -0.57 -24.23 -8.58
CA LEU A 234 -1.16 -24.97 -7.47
C LEU A 234 -0.59 -24.50 -6.12
N LEU A 235 0.74 -24.38 -6.03
CA LEU A 235 1.46 -23.86 -4.88
C LEU A 235 1.96 -22.41 -5.12
N PRO A 236 2.52 -21.72 -4.12
CA PRO A 236 3.03 -20.37 -4.28
C PRO A 236 4.05 -20.26 -5.42
N PHE A 237 3.87 -19.22 -6.23
CA PHE A 237 4.87 -18.67 -7.13
C PHE A 237 4.90 -17.16 -6.92
N LYS A 238 5.12 -16.76 -5.66
CA LYS A 238 4.80 -15.42 -5.17
C LYS A 238 6.04 -14.63 -4.82
N LEU A 239 6.19 -13.53 -5.54
CA LEU A 239 7.48 -12.98 -5.80
C LEU A 239 7.22 -11.54 -6.35
N LYS A 240 6.29 -10.69 -5.87
CA LYS A 240 5.82 -9.49 -6.66
C LYS A 240 6.26 -8.04 -6.27
N LYS A 241 7.42 -7.80 -5.63
CA LYS A 241 7.84 -6.44 -5.14
C LYS A 241 9.25 -5.82 -5.48
N LEU A 242 10.26 -6.57 -5.95
CA LEU A 242 11.63 -6.13 -6.35
C LEU A 242 11.85 -5.93 -7.88
N GLU A 243 11.18 -6.61 -8.81
CA GLU A 243 11.17 -6.39 -10.27
C GLU A 243 10.66 -4.99 -10.53
N ASN A 244 9.63 -4.57 -9.79
CA ASN A 244 9.13 -3.19 -9.88
C ASN A 244 10.20 -2.15 -9.44
N GLU A 245 11.26 -2.57 -8.74
CA GLU A 245 12.49 -1.79 -8.50
C GLU A 245 13.62 -2.11 -9.51
N LEU A 246 13.83 -3.36 -9.92
CA LEU A 246 14.91 -3.80 -10.83
C LEU A 246 14.67 -3.37 -12.29
N LYS A 247 13.40 -3.35 -12.75
CA LYS A 247 12.97 -2.84 -14.06
C LYS A 247 13.26 -1.35 -14.25
N ARG A 248 13.69 -0.65 -13.20
CA ARG A 248 14.18 0.75 -13.27
C ARG A 248 15.67 0.84 -13.59
N TYR A 249 16.42 -0.26 -13.49
CA TYR A 249 17.87 -0.30 -13.63
C TYR A 249 18.39 -1.31 -14.68
N CYS A 250 17.61 -2.29 -15.12
CA CYS A 250 17.90 -3.16 -16.27
C CYS A 250 16.63 -3.80 -16.87
N THR A 251 16.73 -4.35 -18.10
CA THR A 251 15.67 -5.17 -18.71
C THR A 251 15.68 -6.56 -18.07
N VAL A 252 14.52 -6.98 -17.54
CA VAL A 252 14.38 -8.24 -16.79
C VAL A 252 13.13 -8.98 -17.27
N ASP A 253 13.34 -10.19 -17.81
CA ASP A 253 12.27 -11.18 -18.00
C ASP A 253 11.96 -11.91 -16.68
N SER A 254 10.67 -12.07 -16.42
CA SER A 254 10.15 -12.32 -15.06
C SER A 254 10.36 -13.77 -14.56
N VAL A 255 11.23 -13.95 -13.56
CA VAL A 255 10.95 -14.87 -12.45
C VAL A 255 11.17 -14.11 -11.14
N PRO A 256 10.17 -13.94 -10.25
CA PRO A 256 10.10 -12.64 -9.56
C PRO A 256 10.91 -12.50 -8.19
N GLU A 257 10.39 -11.96 -7.07
CA GLU A 257 11.02 -10.97 -6.16
C GLU A 257 11.07 -11.20 -4.60
N PHE A 258 12.18 -10.82 -3.92
CA PHE A 258 12.34 -10.63 -2.44
C PHE A 258 13.26 -9.42 -2.09
N ARG A 259 12.83 -8.45 -1.24
CA ARG A 259 13.69 -7.52 -0.41
C ARG A 259 12.84 -6.45 0.34
N THR A 260 13.15 -6.16 1.63
CA THR A 260 12.81 -4.89 2.34
C THR A 260 13.58 -4.73 3.67
N SER A 261 14.53 -3.78 3.77
CA SER A 261 14.80 -2.89 4.93
C SER A 261 16.03 -2.00 4.65
N LYS A 262 16.05 -0.76 5.18
CA LYS A 262 17.24 0.14 5.21
C LYS A 262 17.79 0.38 6.62
N LEU A 263 17.12 -0.11 7.67
CA LEU A 263 17.47 0.12 9.08
C LEU A 263 17.67 -1.20 9.82
N HIS A 264 18.55 -1.16 10.83
CA HIS A 264 18.72 -2.23 11.80
C HIS A 264 17.45 -2.43 12.63
N VAL A 265 16.84 -3.63 12.60
CA VAL A 265 15.57 -3.89 13.30
C VAL A 265 15.68 -3.84 14.84
N GLY A 266 16.87 -4.06 15.40
CA GLY A 266 17.10 -3.99 16.85
C GLY A 266 17.50 -2.61 17.40
N CYS A 267 18.01 -1.70 16.57
CA CYS A 267 18.58 -0.42 17.03
C CYS A 267 18.37 0.78 16.10
N HIS A 268 17.60 0.62 15.02
CA HIS A 268 17.17 1.67 14.09
C HIS A 268 18.29 2.51 13.41
N ARG A 269 19.54 2.02 13.37
CA ARG A 269 20.65 2.67 12.65
C ARG A 269 20.70 2.30 11.16
N GLU A 270 21.27 3.17 10.33
CA GLU A 270 21.51 2.95 8.89
C GLU A 270 22.72 2.03 8.60
N LEU A 271 22.68 1.37 7.44
CA LEU A 271 23.75 0.51 6.91
C LEU A 271 24.79 1.34 6.12
N THR A 272 26.06 1.27 6.52
CA THR A 272 27.18 1.97 5.86
C THR A 272 28.20 1.01 5.24
N TYR A 273 29.02 1.54 4.31
CA TYR A 273 30.07 0.88 3.50
C TYR A 273 29.63 0.05 2.28
N GLN A 274 29.68 0.68 1.10
CA GLN A 274 30.09 0.05 -0.17
C GLN A 274 30.61 1.15 -1.10
N PHE A 275 31.76 0.90 -1.75
CA PHE A 275 32.32 1.76 -2.80
C PHE A 275 31.80 1.29 -4.16
N ALA A 276 31.44 2.20 -5.06
CA ALA A 276 30.76 1.84 -6.31
C ALA A 276 31.58 2.22 -7.55
N LEU A 277 32.00 1.21 -8.33
CA LEU A 277 32.19 1.36 -9.77
C LEU A 277 30.81 1.24 -10.42
N ARG A 278 30.47 2.12 -11.38
CA ARG A 278 29.14 2.11 -12.02
C ARG A 278 29.28 1.81 -13.50
N MET A 279 28.63 0.74 -13.96
CA MET A 279 28.44 0.46 -15.37
C MET A 279 27.30 1.32 -15.91
N CYS A 280 27.58 2.16 -16.90
CA CYS A 280 26.59 3.03 -17.54
C CYS A 280 25.77 2.27 -18.61
N LYS A 281 24.71 2.91 -19.12
CA LYS A 281 23.79 2.30 -20.12
C LYS A 281 24.44 2.00 -21.47
N ASP A 282 25.62 2.56 -21.72
CA ASP A 282 26.51 2.30 -22.85
C ASP A 282 27.40 1.05 -22.66
N GLY A 283 27.32 0.39 -21.50
CA GLY A 283 28.15 -0.76 -21.13
C GLY A 283 29.53 -0.38 -20.56
N VAL A 284 29.86 0.91 -20.47
CA VAL A 284 31.17 1.37 -20.00
C VAL A 284 31.16 1.51 -18.47
N VAL A 285 32.14 0.92 -17.80
CA VAL A 285 32.35 1.11 -16.35
C VAL A 285 33.08 2.43 -16.11
N ARG A 286 32.37 3.41 -15.56
CA ARG A 286 32.93 4.73 -15.23
C ARG A 286 33.16 4.86 -13.72
N ARG A 287 34.21 5.59 -13.34
CA ARG A 287 34.42 6.05 -11.97
C ARG A 287 33.36 7.11 -11.64
N VAL A 288 32.94 7.18 -10.38
CA VAL A 288 31.96 8.16 -9.89
C VAL A 288 32.56 8.96 -8.74
N LYS A 289 32.15 10.22 -8.60
CA LYS A 289 32.53 11.07 -7.46
C LYS A 289 31.49 10.95 -6.37
N ILE A 290 31.92 10.51 -5.19
CA ILE A 290 31.12 10.42 -3.98
C ILE A 290 31.19 11.77 -3.25
N TYR A 291 30.04 12.27 -2.85
CA TYR A 291 29.90 13.53 -2.11
C TYR A 291 28.76 13.44 -1.10
N SER A 292 28.77 14.32 -0.11
CA SER A 292 27.69 14.48 0.87
C SER A 292 27.16 15.91 0.79
N LEU A 293 25.87 16.05 0.54
CA LEU A 293 25.17 17.33 0.70
C LEU A 293 25.00 17.59 2.21
N VAL A 294 25.43 18.75 2.71
CA VAL A 294 25.32 19.14 4.12
C VAL A 294 24.60 20.47 4.26
N GLY A 295 23.90 20.65 5.38
CA GLY A 295 23.26 21.92 5.74
C GLY A 295 24.26 22.90 6.34
N GLU A 296 23.76 24.08 6.70
CA GLU A 296 24.54 25.13 7.34
C GLU A 296 25.04 24.74 8.75
N ASP A 297 24.28 23.87 9.43
CA ASP A 297 24.65 23.19 10.67
C ASP A 297 25.75 22.12 10.51
N GLY A 298 26.16 21.82 9.27
CA GLY A 298 27.13 20.77 8.94
C GLY A 298 26.60 19.34 9.05
N ASN A 299 25.30 19.14 9.29
CA ASN A 299 24.66 17.82 9.24
C ASN A 299 24.39 17.42 7.79
N ALA A 300 24.40 16.12 7.49
CA ALA A 300 24.17 15.63 6.14
C ALA A 300 22.68 15.71 5.76
N LEU A 301 22.36 16.53 4.77
CA LEU A 301 21.02 16.63 4.16
C LEU A 301 20.68 15.38 3.33
N THR A 302 21.71 14.69 2.83
CA THR A 302 21.60 13.40 2.13
C THR A 302 22.70 12.46 2.56
N SER A 303 22.43 11.15 2.62
CA SER A 303 23.47 10.12 2.71
C SER A 303 24.46 10.26 1.55
N ALA A 304 25.76 10.00 1.76
CA ALA A 304 26.79 10.16 0.74
C ALA A 304 26.43 9.44 -0.59
N ASP A 305 26.32 10.24 -1.65
CA ASP A 305 25.72 9.93 -2.96
C ASP A 305 26.75 10.17 -4.08
N ALA A 306 26.48 9.73 -5.31
CA ALA A 306 27.44 9.66 -6.40
C ALA A 306 27.01 10.40 -7.68
N LEU A 307 27.95 11.09 -8.33
CA LEU A 307 27.83 11.71 -9.65
C LEU A 307 28.77 11.05 -10.66
N SER A 308 28.32 10.92 -11.92
CA SER A 308 29.14 10.39 -13.02
C SER A 308 30.20 11.38 -13.46
N VAL A 309 31.41 10.89 -13.73
CA VAL A 309 32.55 11.72 -14.14
C VAL A 309 32.48 12.05 -15.62
N ASP A 310 32.35 13.35 -15.91
CA ASP A 310 32.98 14.13 -16.97
C ASP A 310 32.96 15.60 -16.49
N ILE A 311 33.51 15.85 -15.29
CA ILE A 311 33.44 17.11 -14.54
C ILE A 311 34.87 17.47 -14.08
N GLU A 312 35.37 18.62 -14.51
CA GLU A 312 36.79 19.01 -14.34
C GLU A 312 37.02 19.85 -13.08
N ASP A 313 36.13 20.80 -12.80
CA ASP A 313 36.25 21.84 -11.76
C ASP A 313 35.08 21.87 -10.74
N ALA A 314 35.17 22.77 -9.76
CA ALA A 314 34.20 22.93 -8.67
C ALA A 314 32.90 23.65 -9.08
N ALA A 315 32.89 24.43 -10.16
CA ALA A 315 31.69 25.07 -10.70
C ALA A 315 30.78 24.03 -11.39
N ALA A 316 31.32 23.31 -12.38
CA ALA A 316 30.60 22.25 -13.10
C ALA A 316 30.08 21.13 -12.16
N PHE A 317 30.76 20.91 -11.04
CA PHE A 317 30.28 19.99 -10.00
C PHE A 317 29.07 20.51 -9.22
N ARG A 318 29.03 21.80 -8.89
CA ARG A 318 27.86 22.42 -8.23
C ARG A 318 26.64 22.37 -9.13
N ASP A 319 26.80 22.65 -10.42
CA ASP A 319 25.73 22.54 -11.41
C ASP A 319 25.20 21.09 -11.52
N ALA A 320 26.08 20.10 -11.56
CA ALA A 320 25.69 18.69 -11.59
C ALA A 320 24.96 18.23 -10.30
N VAL A 321 25.39 18.71 -9.12
CA VAL A 321 24.71 18.46 -7.84
C VAL A 321 23.34 19.16 -7.81
N LYS A 322 23.27 20.41 -8.29
CA LYS A 322 22.03 21.19 -8.41
C LYS A 322 21.03 20.52 -9.33
N GLU A 323 21.41 20.16 -10.55
CA GLU A 323 20.53 19.49 -11.52
C GLU A 323 19.98 18.17 -10.95
N LYS A 324 20.80 17.41 -10.21
CA LYS A 324 20.39 16.16 -9.57
C LYS A 324 19.36 16.33 -8.43
N TYR A 325 19.37 17.46 -7.72
CA TYR A 325 18.41 17.75 -6.63
C TYR A 325 17.49 18.95 -6.91
N LYS A 326 17.34 19.35 -8.19
CA LYS A 326 16.61 20.56 -8.58
C LYS A 326 15.14 20.56 -8.14
N ASP A 327 14.55 19.37 -8.07
CA ASP A 327 13.16 19.11 -7.65
C ASP A 327 13.07 18.57 -6.20
N SER A 328 14.16 18.67 -5.41
CA SER A 328 14.21 18.16 -4.03
C SER A 328 15.02 19.07 -3.10
N HIS A 329 16.14 18.60 -2.53
CA HIS A 329 16.91 19.32 -1.50
C HIS A 329 17.45 20.69 -1.95
N LEU A 330 17.55 20.92 -3.26
CA LEU A 330 18.02 22.17 -3.85
C LEU A 330 16.92 22.90 -4.63
N ALA A 331 15.65 22.57 -4.43
CA ALA A 331 14.54 23.33 -5.01
C ALA A 331 14.57 24.78 -4.52
N GLY A 332 14.53 25.75 -5.44
CA GLY A 332 14.62 27.19 -5.13
C GLY A 332 16.01 27.74 -4.78
N ILE A 333 17.05 26.90 -4.65
CA ILE A 333 18.44 27.31 -4.35
C ILE A 333 19.25 27.36 -5.66
N ALA A 334 20.10 28.37 -5.89
CA ALA A 334 20.95 28.43 -7.09
C ALA A 334 22.24 27.59 -6.89
N ALA A 335 22.86 27.14 -7.99
CA ALA A 335 24.13 26.39 -7.91
C ALA A 335 25.28 27.23 -7.33
N SER A 336 25.26 28.54 -7.56
CA SER A 336 26.16 29.54 -6.97
C SER A 336 26.11 29.60 -5.45
N ASP A 337 24.96 29.27 -4.85
CA ASP A 337 24.73 29.37 -3.40
C ASP A 337 25.31 28.15 -2.64
N LEU A 338 25.89 27.21 -3.39
CA LEU A 338 26.56 26.02 -2.87
C LEU A 338 28.06 26.26 -2.70
N THR A 339 28.63 25.74 -1.62
CA THR A 339 30.08 25.75 -1.38
C THR A 339 30.63 24.33 -1.38
N VAL A 340 31.70 24.07 -2.13
CA VAL A 340 32.32 22.73 -2.23
C VAL A 340 33.61 22.68 -1.44
N PHE A 341 33.82 21.58 -0.72
CA PHE A 341 35.04 21.28 0.03
C PHE A 341 35.56 19.91 -0.40
N ALA A 342 36.88 19.76 -0.48
CA ALA A 342 37.54 18.54 -0.97
C ALA A 342 37.19 17.28 -0.16
N ASN A 343 36.97 17.42 1.15
CA ASN A 343 36.56 16.35 2.07
C ASN A 343 36.03 16.95 3.40
N ARG A 344 35.66 16.10 4.36
CA ARG A 344 35.14 16.55 5.67
C ARG A 344 36.15 17.34 6.50
N ALA A 345 37.43 16.99 6.48
CA ALA A 345 38.45 17.75 7.21
C ALA A 345 38.65 19.17 6.63
N ALA A 346 38.58 19.32 5.30
CA ALA A 346 38.57 20.63 4.64
C ALA A 346 37.32 21.45 4.98
N TYR A 347 36.14 20.80 5.06
CA TYR A 347 34.91 21.43 5.54
C TYR A 347 35.00 21.91 7.00
N ASP A 348 35.49 21.05 7.89
CA ASP A 348 35.63 21.38 9.32
C ASP A 348 36.68 22.50 9.52
N ALA A 349 37.71 22.56 8.67
CA ALA A 349 38.70 23.65 8.61
C ALA A 349 38.24 24.89 7.80
N LYS A 350 37.02 24.88 7.25
CA LYS A 350 36.42 25.93 6.40
C LYS A 350 37.29 26.33 5.17
N GLN A 351 38.04 25.39 4.62
CA GLN A 351 38.84 25.54 3.40
C GLN A 351 38.02 25.12 2.18
N ALA A 352 37.24 26.05 1.64
CA ALA A 352 36.47 25.87 0.42
C ALA A 352 37.38 25.71 -0.82
N LEU A 353 36.85 25.06 -1.86
CA LEU A 353 37.45 25.06 -3.20
C LEU A 353 36.95 26.28 -3.98
N GLU A 354 37.88 27.04 -4.57
CA GLU A 354 37.57 28.09 -5.54
C GLU A 354 36.91 27.50 -6.80
N GLU A 355 36.17 28.31 -7.54
CA GLU A 355 35.28 27.82 -8.61
C GLU A 355 36.02 27.03 -9.71
N ASP A 356 37.17 27.54 -10.13
CA ASP A 356 38.06 26.94 -11.14
C ASP A 356 38.97 25.82 -10.57
N SER A 357 38.81 25.45 -9.29
CA SER A 357 39.67 24.44 -8.66
C SER A 357 39.45 23.06 -9.27
N PRO A 358 40.48 22.37 -9.78
CA PRO A 358 40.33 21.04 -10.35
C PRO A 358 39.95 20.02 -9.28
N ILE A 359 38.88 19.26 -9.50
CA ILE A 359 38.39 18.25 -8.53
C ILE A 359 39.30 17.02 -8.45
N GLY A 360 40.10 16.76 -9.49
CA GLY A 360 41.18 15.78 -9.47
C GLY A 360 40.77 14.40 -8.92
N SER A 361 41.36 13.99 -7.81
CA SER A 361 41.10 12.70 -7.14
C SER A 361 40.06 12.73 -6.02
N PHE A 362 39.58 13.90 -5.59
CA PHE A 362 38.62 14.06 -4.48
C PHE A 362 37.32 13.30 -4.74
N GLY A 363 36.63 12.84 -3.69
CA GLY A 363 35.39 12.07 -3.83
C GLY A 363 35.57 10.63 -4.33
N GLY A 364 36.78 10.06 -4.32
CA GLY A 364 36.99 8.66 -4.71
C GLY A 364 36.40 7.62 -3.73
N SER A 365 35.83 8.07 -2.60
CA SER A 365 35.60 7.27 -1.41
C SER A 365 34.49 7.87 -0.53
N LYS A 366 33.74 7.06 0.25
CA LYS A 366 32.79 7.59 1.25
C LYS A 366 33.48 8.27 2.43
N LYS A 367 34.73 7.92 2.73
CA LYS A 367 35.55 8.56 3.77
C LYS A 367 36.12 9.89 3.30
N ASP A 368 36.43 9.97 2.00
CA ASP A 368 37.06 11.12 1.33
C ASP A 368 36.07 11.77 0.35
N ALA A 369 34.79 11.77 0.75
CA ALA A 369 33.68 12.31 -0.02
C ALA A 369 33.76 13.83 -0.05
N LEU A 370 33.54 14.45 -1.21
CA LEU A 370 33.41 15.91 -1.29
C LEU A 370 32.25 16.36 -0.41
N ILE A 371 32.37 17.51 0.25
CA ILE A 371 31.27 18.09 1.02
C ILE A 371 30.70 19.24 0.21
N VAL A 372 29.38 19.24 0.00
CA VAL A 372 28.67 20.33 -0.67
C VAL A 372 27.75 20.97 0.36
N GLN A 373 28.11 22.16 0.84
CA GLN A 373 27.32 22.89 1.84
C GLN A 373 26.21 23.69 1.14
N VAL A 374 25.00 23.54 1.68
CA VAL A 374 23.81 24.30 1.33
C VAL A 374 23.57 25.33 2.43
N HIS A 375 23.58 26.61 2.07
CA HIS A 375 23.17 27.68 2.97
C HIS A 375 21.64 27.80 2.90
N GLN A 376 20.96 27.64 4.04
CA GLN A 376 19.50 27.62 4.08
C GLN A 376 18.96 28.99 4.49
N ARG A 377 18.06 29.57 3.68
CA ARG A 377 17.09 30.53 4.22
C ARG A 377 16.21 29.79 5.23
N ALA A 378 16.18 30.27 6.46
CA ALA A 378 15.59 29.58 7.62
C ALA A 378 14.08 29.28 7.46
N VAL A 379 13.69 28.00 7.64
CA VAL A 379 12.30 27.50 7.82
C VAL A 379 12.34 26.16 8.61
N GLU A 380 11.39 25.90 9.53
CA GLU A 380 11.46 24.82 10.55
C GLU A 380 10.59 23.55 10.30
N ASP A 381 9.83 23.45 9.20
CA ASP A 381 8.54 22.71 9.20
C ASP A 381 8.53 21.19 8.84
N SER A 382 9.67 20.49 8.68
CA SER A 382 9.67 19.24 7.88
C SER A 382 9.14 17.94 8.53
N CYS A 383 8.88 17.89 9.84
CA CYS A 383 8.56 16.63 10.55
C CYS A 383 7.08 16.21 10.56
N TYR A 384 6.14 17.09 10.19
CA TYR A 384 4.70 16.82 10.29
C TYR A 384 4.03 16.56 8.92
N PHE A 385 2.99 15.70 8.92
CA PHE A 385 2.20 15.43 7.71
C PHE A 385 1.45 16.69 7.24
N ILE A 386 0.92 17.45 8.18
CA ILE A 386 0.34 18.80 8.09
C ILE A 386 0.95 19.61 9.23
N SER A 387 1.43 20.84 9.01
CA SER A 387 2.25 21.54 10.02
C SER A 387 1.44 21.86 11.29
N PRO A 388 2.07 22.02 12.47
CA PRO A 388 1.35 22.36 13.71
C PRO A 388 0.55 23.65 13.61
N GLU A 389 1.06 24.64 12.88
CA GLU A 389 0.44 25.95 12.66
C GLU A 389 -0.83 25.81 11.82
N VAL A 390 -0.77 24.99 10.77
CA VAL A 390 -1.96 24.66 9.97
C VAL A 390 -2.94 23.82 10.78
N GLN A 391 -2.49 22.89 11.62
CA GLN A 391 -3.39 22.14 12.52
C GLN A 391 -4.14 23.08 13.47
N GLU A 392 -3.44 24.04 14.10
CA GLU A 392 -4.04 25.03 14.99
C GLU A 392 -5.04 25.94 14.26
N GLN A 393 -4.70 26.40 13.05
CA GLN A 393 -5.61 27.19 12.22
C GLN A 393 -6.89 26.40 11.88
N VAL A 394 -6.75 25.14 11.48
CA VAL A 394 -7.88 24.27 11.14
C VAL A 394 -8.74 24.01 12.38
N GLU A 395 -8.13 23.70 13.53
CA GLU A 395 -8.84 23.46 14.80
C GLU A 395 -9.67 24.66 15.28
N LYS A 396 -9.25 25.89 14.95
CA LYS A 396 -10.00 27.13 15.26
C LYS A 396 -11.06 27.48 14.21
N ALA A 397 -11.03 26.85 13.04
CA ALA A 397 -11.91 27.14 11.90
C ALA A 397 -12.99 26.08 11.65
N VAL A 398 -12.85 24.86 12.17
CA VAL A 398 -13.89 23.81 12.08
C VAL A 398 -14.82 23.83 13.29
N PHE A 399 -16.06 23.41 13.08
CA PHE A 399 -17.09 23.33 14.11
C PHE A 399 -17.94 22.06 13.96
N VAL A 400 -18.71 21.78 15.01
CA VAL A 400 -19.76 20.75 15.05
C VAL A 400 -21.13 21.43 15.16
N ILE A 401 -22.12 20.92 14.43
CA ILE A 401 -23.52 21.32 14.56
C ILE A 401 -24.15 20.45 15.64
N VAL A 402 -24.87 21.07 16.57
CA VAL A 402 -25.39 20.42 17.77
C VAL A 402 -26.90 20.69 17.87
N GLU A 403 -27.68 19.63 18.11
CA GLU A 403 -29.10 19.76 18.42
C GLU A 403 -29.31 20.15 19.90
N GLU A 404 -30.41 20.83 20.22
CA GLU A 404 -30.67 21.37 21.56
C GLU A 404 -31.08 20.30 22.61
N ASP A 405 -31.36 19.06 22.17
CA ASP A 405 -31.79 17.96 23.03
C ASP A 405 -30.63 17.29 23.81
N GLU A 406 -30.97 16.70 24.96
CA GLU A 406 -30.21 16.73 26.24
C GLU A 406 -28.76 16.18 26.30
N ASP A 407 -28.18 15.65 25.21
CA ASP A 407 -26.83 15.05 25.18
C ASP A 407 -25.77 15.85 24.38
N PHE A 408 -26.15 16.96 23.73
CA PHE A 408 -25.28 17.74 22.82
C PHE A 408 -24.58 16.84 21.76
N ALA A 409 -25.31 15.88 21.22
CA ALA A 409 -24.81 14.98 20.19
C ALA A 409 -24.58 15.76 18.87
N GLY A 410 -23.36 15.72 18.36
CA GLY A 410 -23.03 16.37 17.10
C GLY A 410 -23.66 15.64 15.91
N VAL A 411 -24.53 16.31 15.17
CA VAL A 411 -25.21 15.72 13.99
C VAL A 411 -24.40 15.86 12.70
N GLY A 412 -23.49 16.85 12.65
CA GLY A 412 -22.62 17.08 11.50
C GLY A 412 -21.50 18.07 11.81
N MET A 413 -20.68 18.35 10.81
CA MET A 413 -19.53 19.25 10.89
C MET A 413 -19.63 20.41 9.90
N GLY A 414 -18.79 21.41 10.09
CA GLY A 414 -18.58 22.46 9.08
C GLY A 414 -17.28 23.22 9.29
N VAL A 415 -17.05 24.22 8.45
CA VAL A 415 -15.80 24.98 8.41
C VAL A 415 -16.01 26.44 8.00
N PHE A 416 -15.36 27.35 8.71
CA PHE A 416 -15.21 28.75 8.32
C PHE A 416 -14.22 28.85 7.15
N PHE A 417 -14.68 29.40 6.03
CA PHE A 417 -13.87 29.62 4.82
C PHE A 417 -13.62 31.10 4.54
N SER A 418 -14.22 32.00 5.32
CA SER A 418 -13.90 33.42 5.36
C SER A 418 -14.03 33.92 6.80
N PRO A 419 -13.57 35.15 7.12
CA PRO A 419 -13.76 35.75 8.44
C PRO A 419 -15.19 35.71 8.97
N THR A 420 -16.21 35.80 8.11
CA THR A 420 -17.63 35.82 8.53
C THR A 420 -18.47 34.70 7.94
N LEU A 421 -17.95 33.93 6.98
CA LEU A 421 -18.70 32.87 6.28
C LEU A 421 -18.19 31.46 6.59
N ALA A 422 -19.15 30.58 6.87
CA ALA A 422 -18.97 29.16 7.13
C ALA A 422 -19.81 28.31 6.17
N VAL A 423 -19.41 27.05 5.99
CA VAL A 423 -20.10 26.07 5.15
C VAL A 423 -20.28 24.74 5.88
N THR A 424 -21.40 24.08 5.61
CA THR A 424 -21.74 22.72 6.06
C THR A 424 -22.59 22.02 4.98
N CYS A 425 -22.90 20.72 5.13
CA CYS A 425 -23.87 20.04 4.28
C CYS A 425 -25.30 20.55 4.55
N ASP A 426 -26.16 20.55 3.53
CA ASP A 426 -27.56 20.98 3.71
C ASP A 426 -28.34 19.98 4.56
N HIS A 427 -28.06 18.67 4.38
CA HIS A 427 -28.69 17.59 5.15
C HIS A 427 -28.32 17.56 6.64
N ASN A 428 -27.32 18.33 7.09
CA ASN A 428 -27.00 18.48 8.51
C ASN A 428 -28.01 19.37 9.26
N LEU A 429 -28.88 20.08 8.54
CA LEU A 429 -29.88 20.99 9.10
C LEU A 429 -31.28 20.53 8.75
N THR A 430 -32.13 20.36 9.76
CA THR A 430 -33.55 20.06 9.60
C THR A 430 -34.28 21.12 8.77
N GLU A 431 -35.48 20.81 8.28
CA GLU A 431 -36.29 21.74 7.47
C GLU A 431 -36.68 23.03 8.24
N GLU A 432 -36.58 23.03 9.58
CA GLU A 432 -36.92 24.16 10.45
C GLU A 432 -35.89 25.30 10.39
N TYR A 433 -34.62 24.98 10.12
CA TYR A 433 -33.53 25.95 9.96
C TYR A 433 -33.56 26.58 8.57
N THR A 434 -34.55 27.44 8.31
CA THR A 434 -34.66 28.21 7.07
C THR A 434 -33.65 29.37 7.03
N VAL A 435 -33.46 29.98 5.85
CA VAL A 435 -32.69 31.24 5.72
C VAL A 435 -33.22 32.30 6.70
N GLY A 436 -32.31 33.00 7.39
CA GLY A 436 -32.60 33.95 8.45
C GLY A 436 -32.80 33.35 9.85
N ARG A 437 -32.68 32.02 10.02
CA ARG A 437 -32.66 31.37 11.34
C ARG A 437 -31.25 31.24 11.89
N SER A 438 -31.13 31.26 13.22
CA SER A 438 -29.90 30.91 13.92
C SER A 438 -29.73 29.40 14.02
N VAL A 439 -28.49 28.92 13.93
CA VAL A 439 -28.04 27.55 14.25
C VAL A 439 -26.94 27.67 15.29
N LEU A 440 -26.98 26.79 16.30
CA LEU A 440 -25.96 26.75 17.35
C LEU A 440 -24.77 25.86 16.91
N LEU A 441 -23.57 26.44 16.92
CA LEU A 441 -22.32 25.75 16.59
C LEU A 441 -21.47 25.52 17.83
N ALA A 442 -20.89 24.33 17.96
CA ALA A 442 -19.80 24.05 18.88
C ALA A 442 -18.44 24.26 18.20
N LEU A 443 -17.69 25.26 18.66
CA LEU A 443 -16.28 25.48 18.35
C LEU A 443 -15.41 24.83 19.43
N LYS A 444 -14.09 24.82 19.21
CA LYS A 444 -13.11 24.28 20.18
C LYS A 444 -13.17 24.94 21.57
N GLU A 445 -13.55 26.20 21.65
CA GLU A 445 -13.44 27.03 22.86
C GLU A 445 -14.77 27.68 23.31
N GLU A 446 -15.81 27.66 22.47
CA GLU A 446 -17.09 28.36 22.72
C GLU A 446 -18.26 27.76 21.92
N MET A 447 -19.49 28.13 22.28
CA MET A 447 -20.71 27.89 21.49
C MET A 447 -21.13 29.21 20.82
N VAL A 448 -21.59 29.16 19.57
CA VAL A 448 -21.90 30.37 18.77
C VAL A 448 -23.16 30.20 17.94
N ASP A 449 -24.10 31.13 18.07
CA ASP A 449 -25.22 31.30 17.15
C ASP A 449 -24.76 31.91 15.82
N VAL A 450 -25.10 31.27 14.71
CA VAL A 450 -24.83 31.78 13.35
C VAL A 450 -26.09 31.76 12.49
N GLU A 451 -26.24 32.75 11.61
CA GLU A 451 -27.40 32.88 10.73
C GLU A 451 -27.25 31.99 9.48
N VAL A 452 -28.29 31.24 9.12
CA VAL A 452 -28.39 30.55 7.82
C VAL A 452 -28.62 31.60 6.73
N VAL A 453 -27.66 31.81 5.84
CA VAL A 453 -27.75 32.82 4.76
C VAL A 453 -28.15 32.21 3.42
N THR A 454 -27.78 30.96 3.14
CA THR A 454 -28.15 30.28 1.89
C THR A 454 -28.18 28.77 2.09
N ARG A 455 -29.25 28.12 1.62
CA ARG A 455 -29.35 26.66 1.53
C ARG A 455 -29.38 26.23 0.07
N ASN A 456 -28.73 25.12 -0.26
CA ASN A 456 -28.77 24.52 -1.59
C ASN A 456 -28.82 22.99 -1.46
N SER A 457 -30.05 22.45 -1.52
CA SER A 457 -30.34 21.02 -1.41
C SER A 457 -30.00 20.21 -2.67
N GLU A 458 -29.68 20.86 -3.79
CA GLU A 458 -29.24 20.18 -5.01
C GLU A 458 -27.75 19.84 -4.95
N LEU A 459 -26.93 20.79 -4.49
CA LEU A 459 -25.49 20.59 -4.30
C LEU A 459 -25.12 20.10 -2.89
N ASP A 460 -26.10 20.02 -1.99
CA ASP A 460 -25.98 19.63 -0.58
C ASP A 460 -24.98 20.50 0.21
N PHE A 461 -25.25 21.81 0.24
CA PHE A 461 -24.55 22.72 1.16
C PHE A 461 -25.44 23.82 1.72
N THR A 462 -25.04 24.31 2.89
CA THR A 462 -25.56 25.54 3.50
C THR A 462 -24.42 26.48 3.86
N ILE A 463 -24.63 27.78 3.60
CA ILE A 463 -23.76 28.88 4.02
C ILE A 463 -24.32 29.52 5.28
N LEU A 464 -23.46 29.63 6.30
CA LEU A 464 -23.74 30.24 7.60
C LEU A 464 -22.94 31.54 7.72
N LYS A 465 -23.49 32.55 8.40
CA LYS A 465 -22.83 33.84 8.66
C LYS A 465 -22.78 34.17 10.14
N VAL A 466 -21.62 34.64 10.58
CA VAL A 466 -21.36 35.10 11.95
C VAL A 466 -21.13 36.61 11.95
N SER A 467 -21.53 37.28 13.04
CA SER A 467 -21.45 38.74 13.18
C SER A 467 -20.04 39.26 13.48
N SER A 468 -19.18 38.44 14.08
CA SER A 468 -17.80 38.76 14.45
C SER A 468 -16.78 37.95 13.62
N PRO A 469 -15.65 38.54 13.19
CA PRO A 469 -14.60 37.82 12.48
C PRO A 469 -14.06 36.60 13.25
N ARG A 470 -13.94 35.46 12.57
CA ARG A 470 -13.44 34.18 13.10
C ARG A 470 -12.18 33.71 12.39
N SER A 471 -11.51 32.71 12.98
CA SER A 471 -10.44 31.97 12.29
C SER A 471 -11.06 31.15 11.16
N PHE A 472 -10.40 31.13 10.00
CA PHE A 472 -10.93 30.49 8.79
C PHE A 472 -9.82 29.82 7.97
N ILE A 473 -10.22 28.95 7.05
CA ILE A 473 -9.33 28.29 6.11
C ILE A 473 -9.56 28.89 4.71
N PRO A 474 -8.55 29.53 4.09
CA PRO A 474 -8.74 30.19 2.81
C PRO A 474 -9.15 29.20 1.70
N PRO A 475 -10.14 29.53 0.84
CA PRO A 475 -10.51 28.72 -0.31
C PRO A 475 -9.36 28.50 -1.26
N TRP A 476 -9.17 27.26 -1.70
CA TRP A 476 -8.20 26.96 -2.74
C TRP A 476 -8.68 27.50 -4.10
N ASN A 477 -7.79 28.21 -4.79
CA ASN A 477 -8.05 28.89 -6.07
C ASN A 477 -7.41 28.21 -7.29
N GLY A 478 -6.78 27.05 -7.10
CA GLY A 478 -6.26 26.23 -8.20
C GLY A 478 -7.37 25.48 -8.96
N SER A 479 -7.02 24.94 -10.14
CA SER A 479 -7.98 24.16 -10.94
C SER A 479 -8.26 22.80 -10.28
N PRO A 480 -9.53 22.38 -10.10
CA PRO A 480 -9.88 21.07 -9.55
C PRO A 480 -9.15 19.87 -10.16
N ASP A 481 -8.81 19.91 -11.45
CA ASP A 481 -8.07 18.84 -12.12
C ASP A 481 -6.64 18.64 -11.55
N GLN A 482 -6.05 19.70 -10.98
CA GLN A 482 -4.73 19.69 -10.34
C GLN A 482 -4.73 19.07 -8.93
N LEU A 483 -5.88 18.64 -8.40
CA LEU A 483 -5.98 17.90 -7.13
C LEU A 483 -5.53 16.44 -7.26
N ARG A 484 -5.55 15.90 -8.48
CA ARG A 484 -5.10 14.53 -8.76
C ARG A 484 -3.59 14.40 -8.46
N GLY A 485 -3.24 13.51 -7.54
CA GLY A 485 -1.85 13.29 -7.12
C GLY A 485 -1.32 14.26 -6.07
N ARG A 486 -2.11 15.23 -5.59
CA ARG A 486 -1.74 16.05 -4.42
C ARG A 486 -2.04 15.33 -3.11
N TYR A 487 -1.30 15.71 -2.06
CA TYR A 487 -1.61 15.29 -0.69
C TYR A 487 -2.80 16.08 -0.16
N LEU A 488 -3.93 15.41 0.03
CA LEU A 488 -5.10 15.97 0.69
C LEU A 488 -5.19 15.47 2.13
N VAL A 489 -5.88 16.23 2.96
CA VAL A 489 -6.11 15.94 4.38
C VAL A 489 -7.60 16.14 4.67
N LEU A 490 -8.25 15.15 5.27
CA LEU A 490 -9.56 15.33 5.87
C LEU A 490 -9.39 15.66 7.35
N ALA A 491 -10.01 16.73 7.83
CA ALA A 491 -10.06 17.11 9.24
C ALA A 491 -11.48 16.86 9.78
N SER A 492 -11.64 15.83 10.61
CA SER A 492 -12.95 15.47 11.19
C SER A 492 -12.85 15.03 12.66
N PHE A 493 -13.94 15.24 13.41
CA PHE A 493 -14.07 14.80 14.80
C PHE A 493 -14.47 13.32 14.94
N ARG A 494 -14.82 12.63 13.84
CA ARG A 494 -15.13 11.19 13.79
C ARG A 494 -16.26 10.80 14.73
N LEU A 495 -17.35 11.56 14.66
CA LEU A 495 -18.40 11.57 15.68
C LEU A 495 -18.98 10.17 15.95
N GLY A 496 -19.31 9.39 14.91
CA GLY A 496 -19.83 8.03 15.02
C GLY A 496 -18.81 6.92 15.34
N ILE A 497 -17.80 7.16 16.21
CA ILE A 497 -16.85 6.14 16.68
C ILE A 497 -17.20 5.61 18.09
N ASP A 498 -18.45 5.21 18.27
CA ASP A 498 -19.08 4.98 19.59
C ASP A 498 -18.36 3.97 20.49
N GLU A 499 -17.79 2.90 19.93
CA GLU A 499 -17.08 1.86 20.70
C GLU A 499 -15.67 2.29 21.17
N TYR A 500 -15.15 3.45 20.73
CA TYR A 500 -13.80 3.92 21.04
C TYR A 500 -13.73 5.40 21.48
N GLN A 501 -14.84 6.04 21.85
CA GLN A 501 -14.87 7.50 22.09
C GLN A 501 -13.86 8.00 23.13
N ALA A 502 -13.66 7.33 24.28
CA ALA A 502 -12.94 7.90 25.43
C ALA A 502 -11.56 8.56 25.14
N PRO A 503 -10.63 7.96 24.38
CA PRO A 503 -9.36 8.61 24.01
C PRO A 503 -9.45 9.71 22.92
N TYR A 504 -10.53 9.74 22.13
CA TYR A 504 -10.69 10.58 20.94
C TYR A 504 -11.77 11.66 21.03
N LYS A 505 -12.67 11.59 22.03
CA LYS A 505 -13.78 12.54 22.23
C LYS A 505 -13.27 13.98 22.30
N GLY A 506 -13.84 14.86 21.48
CA GLY A 506 -13.48 16.28 21.40
C GLY A 506 -12.14 16.59 20.72
N LYS A 507 -11.48 15.63 20.05
CA LYS A 507 -10.21 15.87 19.34
C LYS A 507 -10.40 15.84 17.83
N LEU A 508 -9.88 16.85 17.16
CA LEU A 508 -9.89 16.89 15.70
C LEU A 508 -8.87 15.89 15.14
N GLY A 509 -9.30 15.05 14.21
CA GLY A 509 -8.48 14.03 13.58
C GLY A 509 -8.11 14.39 12.14
N PHE A 510 -6.81 14.58 11.89
CA PHE A 510 -6.26 14.76 10.54
C PHE A 510 -5.98 13.39 9.89
N ALA A 511 -6.62 13.10 8.76
CA ALA A 511 -6.46 11.84 8.03
C ALA A 511 -5.98 12.08 6.59
N PRO A 512 -5.00 11.30 6.07
CA PRO A 512 -4.56 11.44 4.69
C PRO A 512 -5.67 11.00 3.72
N ALA A 513 -6.07 11.92 2.84
CA ALA A 513 -7.04 11.67 1.80
C ALA A 513 -6.35 11.55 0.43
N ALA A 514 -6.70 10.52 -0.34
CA ALA A 514 -6.18 10.32 -1.69
C ALA A 514 -7.26 10.65 -2.73
N CYS A 515 -7.08 11.72 -3.52
CA CYS A 515 -7.97 12.03 -4.65
C CYS A 515 -7.97 10.87 -5.66
N ILE A 516 -9.16 10.35 -5.96
CA ILE A 516 -9.36 9.28 -6.96
C ILE A 516 -9.90 9.87 -8.27
N ALA A 517 -10.93 10.71 -8.20
CA ALA A 517 -11.58 11.31 -9.37
C ALA A 517 -12.14 12.70 -9.06
N ILE A 518 -12.37 13.47 -10.11
CA ILE A 518 -13.05 14.79 -10.10
C ILE A 518 -14.22 14.70 -11.09
N SER A 519 -15.36 15.31 -10.76
CA SER A 519 -16.55 15.27 -11.62
C SER A 519 -16.37 16.00 -12.94
N ALA A 520 -17.15 15.62 -13.95
CA ALA A 520 -17.12 16.26 -15.27
C ALA A 520 -17.41 17.77 -15.18
N HIS A 521 -18.36 18.17 -14.32
CA HIS A 521 -18.69 19.56 -14.02
C HIS A 521 -17.76 20.23 -12.99
N ARG A 522 -16.71 19.52 -12.52
CA ARG A 522 -15.75 19.98 -11.51
C ARG A 522 -16.36 20.49 -10.19
N ARG A 523 -17.56 20.00 -9.86
CA ARG A 523 -18.28 20.31 -8.60
C ARG A 523 -17.95 19.32 -7.47
N TYR A 524 -17.61 18.07 -7.80
CA TYR A 524 -17.39 17.01 -6.80
C TYR A 524 -16.02 16.36 -6.94
N ILE A 525 -15.51 15.88 -5.81
CA ILE A 525 -14.32 15.05 -5.69
C ILE A 525 -14.71 13.69 -5.10
N VAL A 526 -14.10 12.63 -5.63
CA VAL A 526 -14.15 11.29 -5.03
C VAL A 526 -12.75 10.95 -4.53
N TYR A 527 -12.65 10.56 -3.26
CA TYR A 527 -11.38 10.33 -2.58
C TYR A 527 -11.42 9.10 -1.67
N SER A 528 -10.26 8.58 -1.28
CA SER A 528 -10.13 7.51 -0.29
C SER A 528 -9.69 8.10 1.05
N CYS A 529 -10.51 7.95 2.07
CA CYS A 529 -10.23 8.28 3.47
C CYS A 529 -11.14 7.41 4.37
N PRO A 530 -10.75 7.02 5.59
CA PRO A 530 -11.72 6.57 6.60
C PRO A 530 -12.63 7.74 7.01
N THR A 531 -13.94 7.53 6.98
CA THR A 531 -14.96 8.45 7.52
C THR A 531 -16.05 7.67 8.25
N TYR A 532 -16.80 8.37 9.10
CA TYR A 532 -17.80 7.84 10.03
C TYR A 532 -19.12 8.62 9.89
N ALA A 533 -20.19 8.12 10.48
CA ALA A 533 -21.43 8.90 10.62
C ALA A 533 -21.13 10.21 11.39
N GLY A 534 -21.77 11.31 10.98
CA GLY A 534 -21.52 12.65 11.52
C GLY A 534 -20.27 13.37 10.98
N ASP A 535 -19.44 12.75 10.13
CA ASP A 535 -18.35 13.46 9.44
C ASP A 535 -18.85 14.35 8.27
N SER A 536 -20.16 14.34 7.95
CA SER A 536 -20.78 15.19 6.93
C SER A 536 -20.45 16.67 7.15
N GLY A 537 -19.88 17.34 6.15
CA GLY A 537 -19.41 18.73 6.22
C GLY A 537 -17.97 18.90 6.73
N ALA A 538 -17.26 17.82 7.09
CA ALA A 538 -15.87 17.88 7.52
C ALA A 538 -14.93 18.48 6.44
N ALA A 539 -13.94 19.26 6.88
CA ALA A 539 -13.08 20.03 5.97
C ALA A 539 -12.09 19.14 5.20
N LEU A 540 -12.12 19.23 3.87
CA LEU A 540 -11.14 18.60 2.99
C LEU A 540 -10.12 19.64 2.51
N LEU A 541 -8.86 19.42 2.84
CA LEU A 541 -7.76 20.37 2.71
C LEU A 541 -6.72 19.87 1.72
N ILE A 542 -5.96 20.79 1.13
CA ILE A 542 -4.60 20.49 0.66
C ILE A 542 -3.64 20.55 1.87
N LYS A 543 -2.55 19.78 1.85
CA LYS A 543 -1.49 19.82 2.90
C LYS A 543 -1.05 21.24 3.28
N ASP A 544 -1.04 22.16 2.32
CA ASP A 544 -0.58 23.55 2.44
C ASP A 544 -1.62 24.50 3.10
N GLY A 545 -2.67 23.98 3.74
CA GLY A 545 -3.61 24.78 4.56
C GLY A 545 -4.74 25.50 3.82
N TYR A 546 -5.05 25.12 2.58
CA TYR A 546 -6.20 25.67 1.84
C TYR A 546 -7.39 24.70 1.80
N LEU A 547 -8.60 25.25 1.91
CA LEU A 547 -9.85 24.50 1.81
C LEU A 547 -10.12 24.10 0.35
N VAL A 548 -10.16 22.79 0.09
CA VAL A 548 -10.45 22.21 -1.23
C VAL A 548 -11.93 21.86 -1.37
N GLY A 549 -12.62 21.54 -0.27
CA GLY A 549 -14.04 21.22 -0.24
C GLY A 549 -14.50 20.72 1.12
N ILE A 550 -15.72 20.18 1.18
CA ILE A 550 -16.27 19.49 2.36
C ILE A 550 -16.59 18.03 2.02
N HIS A 551 -16.49 17.14 3.02
CA HIS A 551 -17.03 15.78 2.91
C HIS A 551 -18.55 15.84 2.78
N LEU A 552 -19.12 15.02 1.90
CA LEU A 552 -20.57 14.77 1.91
C LEU A 552 -20.83 13.43 2.60
N GLU A 553 -20.44 12.32 1.95
CA GLU A 553 -20.80 10.98 2.43
C GLU A 553 -19.89 9.87 1.84
N THR A 554 -20.18 8.61 2.16
CA THR A 554 -19.48 7.47 1.54
C THR A 554 -20.06 7.12 0.18
N ILE A 555 -19.24 6.62 -0.75
CA ILE A 555 -19.69 6.17 -2.08
C ILE A 555 -20.72 5.02 -2.02
N ASN A 556 -20.81 4.30 -0.91
CA ASN A 556 -21.85 3.28 -0.72
C ASN A 556 -23.21 3.90 -0.37
N ALA A 557 -23.22 4.87 0.56
CA ALA A 557 -24.43 5.62 0.89
C ALA A 557 -24.97 6.38 -0.33
N LEU A 558 -24.10 7.08 -1.06
CA LEU A 558 -24.45 7.85 -2.27
C LEU A 558 -25.10 6.96 -3.34
N ARG A 559 -24.61 5.72 -3.51
CA ARG A 559 -25.21 4.75 -4.43
C ARG A 559 -26.60 4.31 -3.98
N GLU A 560 -26.77 4.02 -2.69
CA GLU A 560 -28.08 3.62 -2.17
C GLU A 560 -29.10 4.75 -2.28
N GLU A 561 -28.70 6.00 -2.05
CA GLU A 561 -29.58 7.16 -2.24
C GLU A 561 -29.94 7.37 -3.71
N LEU A 562 -28.95 7.36 -4.62
CA LEU A 562 -29.19 7.51 -6.06
C LEU A 562 -30.01 6.34 -6.63
N ASP A 563 -29.82 5.11 -6.16
CA ASP A 563 -30.66 3.97 -6.53
C ASP A 563 -32.12 4.17 -6.05
N ARG A 564 -32.35 4.66 -4.82
CA ARG A 564 -33.70 5.02 -4.33
C ARG A 564 -34.31 6.15 -5.16
N LYS A 565 -33.57 7.22 -5.43
CA LYS A 565 -34.03 8.37 -6.25
C LYS A 565 -34.42 7.96 -7.66
N LYS A 566 -33.66 7.05 -8.30
CA LYS A 566 -34.01 6.49 -9.63
C LYS A 566 -35.33 5.70 -9.64
N VAL A 567 -35.67 5.02 -8.54
CA VAL A 567 -36.96 4.31 -8.40
C VAL A 567 -38.14 5.28 -8.22
N ILE A 568 -37.89 6.49 -7.70
CA ILE A 568 -38.94 7.47 -7.37
C ILE A 568 -39.17 8.50 -8.49
N LYS A 569 -38.10 8.99 -9.14
CA LYS A 569 -38.15 10.17 -10.05
C LYS A 569 -38.12 9.82 -11.55
N ASP A 570 -37.96 8.55 -11.93
CA ASP A 570 -37.68 8.03 -13.29
C ASP A 570 -36.43 8.58 -14.01
N ARG A 571 -35.95 9.79 -13.68
CA ARG A 571 -34.72 10.43 -14.21
C ARG A 571 -33.98 11.18 -13.10
N LEU A 572 -32.66 11.27 -13.26
CA LEU A 572 -31.78 12.10 -12.44
C LEU A 572 -31.62 13.49 -13.09
N ASN A 573 -31.33 14.53 -12.30
CA ASN A 573 -30.84 15.82 -12.83
C ASN A 573 -29.34 15.74 -13.21
N ASP A 574 -28.77 16.81 -13.77
CA ASP A 574 -27.37 16.87 -14.20
C ASP A 574 -26.38 16.67 -13.04
N VAL A 575 -26.74 17.14 -11.85
CA VAL A 575 -25.99 16.98 -10.61
C VAL A 575 -25.98 15.53 -10.13
N GLU A 576 -27.15 14.92 -9.99
CA GLU A 576 -27.35 13.53 -9.60
C GLU A 576 -26.73 12.58 -10.65
N GLU A 577 -26.86 12.86 -11.95
CA GLU A 577 -26.21 12.10 -13.03
C GLU A 577 -24.69 12.24 -12.99
N SER A 578 -24.16 13.43 -12.69
CA SER A 578 -22.72 13.62 -12.49
C SER A 578 -22.18 12.85 -11.29
N LEU A 579 -22.96 12.71 -10.21
CA LEU A 579 -22.59 11.90 -9.06
C LEU A 579 -22.66 10.40 -9.39
N ASP A 580 -23.74 9.96 -10.03
CA ASP A 580 -23.99 8.57 -10.41
C ASP A 580 -22.91 8.01 -11.35
N ASN A 581 -22.54 8.77 -12.38
CA ASN A 581 -21.51 8.39 -13.35
C ASN A 581 -20.15 8.11 -12.68
N ILE A 582 -19.77 8.91 -11.68
CA ILE A 582 -18.50 8.71 -10.95
C ILE A 582 -18.65 7.58 -9.95
N ALA A 583 -19.75 7.56 -9.19
CA ALA A 583 -20.05 6.51 -8.22
C ALA A 583 -20.12 5.12 -8.87
N ARG A 584 -20.53 5.00 -10.14
CA ARG A 584 -20.58 3.72 -10.87
C ARG A 584 -19.36 3.40 -11.74
N SER A 585 -18.37 4.29 -11.83
CA SER A 585 -17.14 4.13 -12.65
C SER A 585 -16.16 2.99 -12.25
N GLY A 586 -16.61 2.03 -11.42
CA GLY A 586 -15.85 0.83 -11.04
C GLY A 586 -15.09 0.91 -9.71
N LEU A 587 -15.13 2.05 -9.03
CA LEU A 587 -14.47 2.29 -7.74
C LEU A 587 -15.37 1.84 -6.59
N ALA A 588 -15.21 0.61 -6.12
CA ALA A 588 -16.11 0.00 -5.14
C ALA A 588 -16.07 0.61 -3.72
N GLN A 589 -15.11 1.49 -3.40
CA GLN A 589 -14.86 2.06 -2.06
C GLN A 589 -14.34 3.50 -2.17
N GLY A 590 -14.77 4.38 -1.26
CA GLY A 590 -14.35 5.79 -1.19
C GLY A 590 -15.40 6.70 -0.56
N CYS A 591 -15.11 8.00 -0.60
CA CYS A 591 -15.93 9.11 -0.09
C CYS A 591 -16.22 10.10 -1.23
N SER A 592 -17.37 10.77 -1.17
CA SER A 592 -17.70 11.96 -1.97
C SER A 592 -17.41 13.24 -1.16
N GLY A 593 -17.18 14.33 -1.88
CA GLY A 593 -17.07 15.67 -1.30
C GLY A 593 -17.44 16.75 -2.31
N LEU A 594 -18.04 17.84 -1.84
CA LEU A 594 -18.34 19.04 -2.62
C LEU A 594 -17.11 19.94 -2.66
N LEU A 595 -16.66 20.30 -3.86
CA LEU A 595 -15.50 21.17 -4.04
C LEU A 595 -15.85 22.62 -3.69
N VAL A 596 -14.87 23.33 -3.11
CA VAL A 596 -14.98 24.74 -2.69
C VAL A 596 -15.44 25.69 -3.81
N HIS A 597 -15.17 25.32 -5.07
CA HIS A 597 -15.62 26.02 -6.26
C HIS A 597 -17.16 26.01 -6.47
N GLY A 598 -17.87 25.07 -5.85
CA GLY A 598 -19.33 25.01 -5.90
C GLY A 598 -20.04 26.03 -4.99
N PHE A 599 -19.37 26.54 -3.95
CA PHE A 599 -20.02 27.36 -2.92
C PHE A 599 -19.32 28.69 -2.60
N LYS A 600 -17.99 28.83 -2.80
CA LYS A 600 -17.20 30.00 -2.31
C LYS A 600 -17.61 31.37 -2.85
N ASN A 601 -18.33 31.42 -3.97
CA ASN A 601 -18.78 32.65 -4.62
C ASN A 601 -20.31 32.83 -4.60
N VAL A 602 -21.04 32.01 -3.83
CA VAL A 602 -22.52 32.03 -3.78
C VAL A 602 -23.04 33.21 -2.96
N VAL A 603 -22.28 33.62 -1.94
CA VAL A 603 -22.56 34.76 -1.07
C VAL A 603 -21.33 35.66 -1.05
N SER A 604 -21.51 36.96 -1.25
CA SER A 604 -20.47 37.97 -0.97
C SER A 604 -20.47 38.33 0.52
N GLU A 605 -19.29 38.64 1.06
CA GLU A 605 -19.12 39.02 2.48
C GLU A 605 -19.95 40.25 2.90
#